data_AF-A0A939LP39-F1
#
_entry.id   AF-A0A939LP39-F1
#
_cell.length_a   1.000
_cell.length_b   1.000
_cell.length_c   1.000
_cell.angle_alpha   90.00
_cell.angle_beta   90.00
_cell.angle_gamma   90.00
#
_symmetry.space_group_name_H-M   'P 1'
#
loop_
_entity.id
_entity.type
_entity.pdbx_description
1 polymer ?
#
loop_
_entity_poly.entity_id
_entity_poly.type
_entity_poly.pdbx_seq_one_letter_code
_entity_poly.pdbx_strand_id
1 'polypeptide(L)'
;MEYVVQLITEASGFLASITGFLVWLPQARRVWRDRKDPARLAGVSIPTQVLSLAGNVLWFVHAIGIGSFWLGAPSVINVPVILLTIYLVRRSQTAAIVNEGLQALVPEEMPDGEEPVLAEMPVLEAALTADVDPADPEVASAVQHAEDFARAV
;
A
#
# COMPACT_ATOMS: atom_id res chain seq x y z
N MET A 1 30.01 1.56 -37.59
CA MET A 1 30.01 1.83 -36.14
C MET A 1 28.61 2.11 -35.62
N GLU A 2 27.81 2.91 -36.31
CA GLU A 2 26.43 3.27 -35.93
C GLU A 2 25.52 2.06 -35.60
N TYR A 3 25.49 1.02 -36.44
CA TYR A 3 24.75 -0.23 -36.16
C TYR A 3 25.18 -0.94 -34.87
N VAL A 4 26.49 -0.96 -34.59
CA VAL A 4 27.03 -1.60 -33.38
C VAL A 4 26.61 -0.80 -32.15
N VAL A 5 26.65 0.53 -32.22
CA VAL A 5 26.20 1.41 -31.14
C VAL A 5 24.70 1.21 -30.88
N GLN A 6 23.87 1.20 -31.93
CA GLN A 6 22.43 0.99 -31.79
C GLN A 6 22.10 -0.36 -31.17
N LEU A 7 22.76 -1.44 -31.61
CA LEU A 7 22.58 -2.77 -31.04
C LEU A 7 22.95 -2.81 -29.55
N ILE A 8 24.06 -2.17 -29.16
CA ILE A 8 24.49 -2.10 -27.76
C ILE A 8 23.47 -1.32 -26.93
N THR A 9 22.94 -0.20 -27.43
CA THR A 9 21.94 0.61 -26.73
C THR A 9 20.65 -0.18 -26.49
N GLU A 10 20.14 -0.87 -27.53
CA GLU A 10 18.93 -1.69 -27.42
C GLU A 10 19.12 -2.88 -26.47
N ALA A 11 20.23 -3.61 -26.60
CA ALA A 11 20.51 -4.77 -25.75
C ALA A 11 20.76 -4.38 -24.28
N SER A 12 21.51 -3.31 -24.03
CA SER A 12 21.74 -2.82 -22.67
C SER A 12 20.47 -2.26 -22.04
N GLY A 13 19.64 -1.54 -22.81
CA GLY A 13 18.33 -1.08 -22.38
C GLY A 13 17.44 -2.24 -21.96
N PHE A 14 17.30 -3.25 -22.82
CA PHE A 14 16.52 -4.46 -22.54
C PHE A 14 16.98 -5.19 -21.26
N LEU A 15 18.28 -5.43 -21.13
CA LEU A 15 18.85 -6.11 -19.97
C LEU A 15 18.68 -5.29 -18.69
N ALA A 16 18.82 -3.97 -18.77
CA ALA A 16 18.56 -3.07 -17.66
C ALA A 16 17.08 -3.12 -17.25
N SER A 17 16.14 -3.14 -18.21
CA SER A 17 14.71 -3.27 -17.91
C SER A 17 14.38 -4.59 -17.22
N ILE A 18 14.93 -5.72 -17.71
CA ILE A 18 14.75 -7.04 -17.07
C ILE A 18 15.28 -7.00 -15.64
N THR A 19 16.50 -6.48 -15.46
CA THR A 19 17.13 -6.42 -14.13
C THR A 19 16.30 -5.56 -13.18
N GLY A 20 15.85 -4.39 -13.62
CA GLY A 20 14.96 -3.52 -12.85
C GLY A 20 13.67 -4.23 -12.45
N PHE A 21 13.03 -4.94 -13.37
CA PHE A 21 11.84 -5.74 -13.08
C PHE A 21 12.11 -6.85 -12.04
N LEU A 22 13.18 -7.63 -12.23
CA LEU A 22 13.53 -8.73 -11.33
C LEU A 22 13.86 -8.26 -9.92
N VAL A 23 14.49 -7.09 -9.76
CA VAL A 23 14.79 -6.49 -8.46
C VAL A 23 13.52 -6.11 -7.70
N TRP A 24 12.46 -5.70 -8.40
CA TRP A 24 11.18 -5.31 -7.79
C TRP A 24 10.27 -6.51 -7.46
N LEU A 25 10.51 -7.66 -8.08
CA LEU A 25 9.67 -8.85 -7.92
C LEU A 25 9.55 -9.36 -6.46
N PRO A 26 10.62 -9.42 -5.64
CA PRO A 26 10.53 -9.84 -4.25
C PRO A 26 9.64 -8.90 -3.42
N GLN A 27 9.72 -7.59 -3.65
CA GLN A 27 8.91 -6.59 -2.95
C GLN A 27 7.43 -6.73 -3.31
N ALA A 28 7.13 -6.83 -4.62
CA ALA A 28 5.78 -7.06 -5.10
C ALA A 28 5.18 -8.36 -4.51
N ARG A 29 5.98 -9.44 -4.50
CA ARG A 29 5.58 -10.73 -3.93
C ARG A 29 5.32 -10.65 -2.43
N ARG A 30 6.18 -9.95 -1.67
CA ARG A 30 6.01 -9.75 -0.22
C ARG A 30 4.70 -9.03 0.08
N VAL A 31 4.48 -7.88 -0.58
CA VAL A 31 3.26 -7.07 -0.41
C VAL A 31 2.01 -7.88 -0.77
N TRP A 32 2.03 -8.61 -1.90
CA TRP A 32 0.89 -9.42 -2.31
C TRP A 32 0.58 -10.56 -1.33
N ARG A 33 1.62 -11.24 -0.83
CA ARG A 33 1.44 -12.36 0.12
C ARG A 33 0.93 -11.87 1.47
N ASP A 34 1.48 -10.77 1.95
CA ASP A 34 1.22 -10.25 3.30
C ASP A 34 0.02 -9.26 3.33
N ARG A 35 -0.70 -9.10 2.21
CA ARG A 35 -1.86 -8.19 2.07
C ARG A 35 -3.01 -8.41 3.07
N LYS A 36 -3.09 -9.61 3.68
CA LYS A 36 -4.10 -9.99 4.67
C LYS A 36 -3.60 -9.88 6.11
N ASP A 37 -2.34 -9.53 6.31
CA ASP A 37 -1.69 -9.49 7.63
C ASP A 37 -1.08 -8.09 7.85
N PRO A 38 -1.85 -7.16 8.45
CA PRO A 38 -1.42 -5.78 8.70
C PRO A 38 -0.10 -5.67 9.44
N ALA A 39 0.14 -6.54 10.43
CA ALA A 39 1.34 -6.51 11.24
C ALA A 39 2.62 -6.75 10.40
N ARG A 40 2.51 -7.56 9.34
CA ARG A 40 3.64 -7.86 8.46
C ARG A 40 3.95 -6.75 7.45
N LEU A 41 3.04 -5.80 7.28
CA LEU A 41 3.21 -4.60 6.45
C LEU A 41 3.67 -3.36 7.24
N ALA A 42 3.69 -3.41 8.57
CA ALA A 42 4.05 -2.28 9.44
C ALA A 42 5.46 -1.70 9.20
N GLY A 43 6.37 -2.46 8.58
CA GLY A 43 7.72 -1.99 8.23
C GLY A 43 7.83 -1.25 6.89
N VAL A 44 6.74 -1.03 6.16
CA VAL A 44 6.77 -0.36 4.85
C VAL A 44 6.48 1.13 4.99
N SER A 45 7.47 1.97 4.66
CA SER A 45 7.35 3.43 4.73
C SER A 45 6.57 4.01 3.54
N ILE A 46 5.41 4.63 3.81
CA ILE A 46 4.63 5.36 2.80
C ILE A 46 5.43 6.51 2.15
N PRO A 47 6.16 7.37 2.90
CA PRO A 47 6.98 8.42 2.29
C PRO A 47 7.98 7.88 1.26
N THR A 48 8.61 6.74 1.56
CA THR A 48 9.54 6.08 0.63
C THR A 48 8.83 5.60 -0.63
N GLN A 49 7.61 5.06 -0.51
CA GLN A 49 6.81 4.66 -1.66
C GLN A 49 6.37 5.87 -2.50
N VAL A 50 5.98 6.98 -1.89
CA VAL A 50 5.63 8.22 -2.60
C VAL A 50 6.82 8.79 -3.35
N LEU A 51 8.02 8.80 -2.73
CA LEU A 51 9.24 9.24 -3.40
C LEU A 51 9.59 8.30 -4.57
N SER A 52 9.41 6.99 -4.39
CA SER A 52 9.60 6.00 -5.44
C SER A 52 8.62 6.19 -6.61
N LEU A 53 7.37 6.54 -6.31
CA LEU A 53 6.35 6.85 -7.30
C LEU A 53 6.75 8.09 -8.13
N ALA A 54 7.12 9.18 -7.45
CA ALA A 54 7.57 10.41 -8.12
C ALA A 54 8.79 10.15 -9.01
N GLY A 55 9.75 9.35 -8.52
CA GLY A 55 10.92 8.93 -9.29
C GLY A 55 10.54 8.14 -10.54
N ASN A 56 9.66 7.14 -10.44
CA ASN A 56 9.23 6.33 -11.59
C ASN A 56 8.45 7.15 -12.63
N VAL A 57 7.61 8.09 -12.18
CA VAL A 57 6.90 9.02 -13.07
C VAL A 57 7.89 9.92 -13.80
N LEU A 58 8.88 10.49 -13.11
CA LEU A 58 9.89 11.34 -13.73
C LEU A 58 10.72 10.57 -14.76
N TRP A 59 11.14 9.34 -14.43
CA TRP A 59 11.84 8.45 -15.37
C TRP A 59 10.99 8.11 -16.60
N PHE A 60 9.70 7.86 -16.41
CA PHE A 60 8.79 7.58 -17.52
C PHE A 60 8.63 8.78 -18.46
N VAL A 61 8.45 9.98 -17.90
CA VAL A 61 8.38 11.22 -18.67
C VAL A 61 9.69 11.46 -19.44
N HIS A 62 10.83 11.21 -18.80
CA HIS A 62 12.13 11.32 -19.45
C HIS A 62 12.28 10.33 -20.62
N ALA A 63 11.85 9.08 -20.43
CA ALA A 63 11.87 8.05 -21.47
C ALA A 63 11.04 8.44 -22.70
N ILE A 64 9.85 9.03 -22.50
CA ILE A 64 9.04 9.60 -23.59
C ILE A 64 9.82 10.72 -24.30
N GLY A 65 10.43 11.63 -23.53
CA GLY A 65 11.19 12.76 -24.08
C GLY A 65 12.37 12.36 -24.98
N ILE A 66 12.99 11.21 -24.73
CA ILE A 66 14.09 10.68 -25.55
C ILE A 66 13.64 9.59 -26.54
N GLY A 67 12.36 9.24 -26.57
CA GLY A 67 11.82 8.16 -27.43
C GLY A 67 12.32 6.75 -27.08
N SER A 68 12.71 6.49 -25.83
CA SER A 68 13.29 5.21 -25.42
C SER A 68 12.26 4.32 -24.73
N PHE A 69 11.83 3.26 -25.43
CA PHE A 69 10.89 2.27 -24.88
C PHE A 69 11.47 1.56 -23.65
N TRP A 70 12.70 1.05 -23.73
CA TRP A 70 13.32 0.27 -22.66
C TRP A 70 13.53 1.06 -21.37
N LEU A 71 13.79 2.36 -21.50
CA LEU A 71 13.94 3.22 -20.32
C LEU A 71 12.60 3.43 -19.60
N GLY A 72 11.48 3.48 -20.34
CA GLY A 72 10.15 3.68 -19.79
C GLY A 72 9.46 2.39 -19.31
N ALA A 73 9.83 1.23 -19.88
CA ALA A 73 9.18 -0.05 -19.61
C ALA A 73 9.14 -0.43 -18.11
N PRO A 74 10.22 -0.26 -17.32
CA PRO A 74 10.17 -0.52 -15.88
C PRO A 74 9.17 0.36 -15.14
N SER A 75 9.07 1.65 -15.48
CA SER A 75 8.14 2.57 -14.83
C SER A 75 6.68 2.15 -15.03
N VAL A 76 6.33 1.62 -16.21
CA VAL A 76 4.96 1.13 -16.51
C VAL A 76 4.56 0.00 -15.56
N ILE A 77 5.52 -0.84 -15.16
CA ILE A 77 5.27 -1.97 -14.25
C ILE A 77 5.36 -1.53 -12.78
N ASN A 78 6.37 -0.72 -12.45
CA ASN A 78 6.64 -0.31 -11.08
C ASN A 78 5.56 0.61 -10.53
N VAL A 79 5.01 1.53 -11.34
CA VAL A 79 3.99 2.48 -10.88
C VAL A 79 2.75 1.76 -10.30
N PRO A 80 2.10 0.80 -10.99
CA PRO A 80 1.02 0.01 -10.41
C PRO A 80 1.39 -0.74 -9.13
N VAL A 81 2.59 -1.32 -9.05
CA VAL A 81 3.06 -2.05 -7.86
C VAL A 81 3.23 -1.10 -6.67
N ILE A 82 3.80 0.09 -6.90
CA ILE A 82 3.97 1.11 -5.86
C ILE A 82 2.60 1.60 -5.38
N LEU A 83 1.68 1.89 -6.30
CA LEU A 83 0.32 2.31 -5.95
C LEU A 83 -0.41 1.24 -5.12
N LEU A 84 -0.34 -0.02 -5.52
CA LEU A 84 -0.89 -1.13 -4.77
C LEU A 84 -0.27 -1.25 -3.37
N THR A 85 1.05 -1.05 -3.27
CA THR A 85 1.75 -1.06 -1.98
C THR A 85 1.27 0.06 -1.08
N ILE A 86 1.16 1.29 -1.60
CA ILE A 86 0.65 2.44 -0.85
C ILE A 86 -0.78 2.17 -0.36
N TYR A 87 -1.65 1.68 -1.24
CA TYR A 87 -3.04 1.36 -0.92
C TYR A 87 -3.13 0.31 0.21
N LEU A 88 -2.41 -0.81 0.08
CA LEU A 88 -2.45 -1.88 1.08
C LEU A 88 -1.87 -1.45 2.43
N VAL A 89 -0.78 -0.69 2.43
CA VAL A 89 -0.16 -0.20 3.67
C VAL A 89 -1.08 0.80 4.37
N ARG A 90 -1.70 1.75 3.64
CA ARG A 90 -2.68 2.67 4.23
C ARG A 90 -3.87 1.93 4.82
N ARG A 91 -4.44 0.98 4.08
CA ARG A 91 -5.55 0.14 4.57
C ARG A 91 -5.16 -0.61 5.85
N SER A 92 -3.95 -1.17 5.91
CA SER A 92 -3.46 -1.89 7.10
C SER A 92 -3.28 -0.98 8.32
N GLN A 93 -2.83 0.26 8.12
CA GLN A 93 -2.64 1.23 9.22
C GLN A 93 -3.99 1.67 9.80
N THR A 94 -4.97 1.97 8.95
CA THR A 94 -6.32 2.30 9.41
C THR A 94 -6.96 1.14 10.18
N ALA A 95 -6.82 -0.09 9.68
CA ALA A 95 -7.35 -1.27 10.37
C ALA A 95 -6.69 -1.49 11.75
N ALA A 96 -5.39 -1.23 11.87
CA ALA A 96 -4.68 -1.33 13.15
C ALA A 96 -5.19 -0.29 14.17
N ILE A 97 -5.33 0.98 13.76
CA ILE A 97 -5.84 2.06 14.62
C ILE A 97 -7.25 1.75 15.12
N VAL A 98 -8.13 1.25 14.23
CA VAL A 98 -9.51 0.87 14.62
C VAL A 98 -9.49 -0.27 15.63
N ASN A 99 -8.64 -1.29 15.43
CA ASN A 99 -8.54 -2.41 16.37
C ASN A 99 -8.01 -1.98 17.75
N GLU A 100 -6.99 -1.13 17.78
CA GLU A 100 -6.46 -0.55 19.02
C GLU A 100 -7.52 0.31 19.74
N GLY A 101 -8.27 1.13 19.00
CA GLY A 101 -9.37 1.93 19.55
C GLY A 101 -10.51 1.06 20.10
N LEU A 102 -10.88 -0.02 19.41
CA LEU A 102 -11.89 -0.98 19.90
C LEU A 102 -11.42 -1.68 21.17
N GLN A 103 -10.15 -2.09 21.25
CA GLN A 103 -9.59 -2.70 22.46
C GLN A 103 -9.60 -1.73 23.65
N ALA A 104 -9.32 -0.45 23.43
CA ALA A 104 -9.38 0.57 24.47
C ALA A 104 -10.81 0.82 24.98
N LEU A 105 -11.84 0.48 24.20
CA LEU A 105 -13.25 0.59 24.58
C LEU A 105 -13.78 -0.66 25.29
N VAL A 106 -13.03 -1.78 25.29
CA VAL A 106 -13.35 -2.97 26.09
C VAL A 106 -12.77 -2.76 27.50
N PRO A 107 -13.59 -2.63 28.56
CA PRO A 107 -13.08 -2.45 29.91
C PRO A 107 -12.19 -3.62 30.32
N GLU A 108 -10.96 -3.32 30.77
CA GLU A 108 -9.94 -4.31 31.17
C GLU A 108 -10.36 -5.13 32.41
N GLU A 109 -11.36 -4.64 33.15
CA GLU A 109 -11.97 -5.33 34.29
C GLU A 109 -13.48 -5.43 34.08
N MET A 110 -13.96 -6.55 33.54
CA MET A 110 -15.31 -7.00 33.87
C MET A 110 -15.25 -7.71 35.22
N PRO A 111 -16.04 -7.30 36.23
CA PRO A 111 -16.13 -8.04 37.48
C PRO A 111 -16.52 -9.49 37.21
N ASP A 112 -15.80 -10.43 37.83
CA ASP A 112 -15.99 -11.87 37.68
C ASP A 112 -17.48 -12.26 37.75
N GLY A 113 -18.08 -12.59 36.59
CA GLY A 113 -19.44 -13.12 36.53
C GLY A 113 -20.35 -12.62 35.42
N GLU A 114 -19.98 -11.58 34.67
CA GLU A 114 -20.77 -11.14 33.49
C GLU A 114 -20.13 -11.68 32.20
N GLU A 115 -20.84 -12.55 31.48
CA GLU A 115 -20.40 -12.99 30.15
C GLU A 115 -20.34 -11.79 29.20
N PRO A 116 -19.29 -11.67 28.37
CA PRO A 116 -19.16 -10.56 27.45
C PRO A 116 -20.25 -10.62 26.39
N VAL A 117 -21.16 -9.63 26.42
CA VAL A 117 -22.17 -9.36 25.37
C VAL A 117 -21.50 -9.08 23.99
N LEU A 118 -20.17 -9.00 23.94
CA LEU A 118 -19.36 -8.84 22.72
C LEU A 118 -19.41 -10.03 21.75
N ALA A 119 -19.91 -11.19 22.18
CA ALA A 119 -20.07 -12.35 21.30
C ALA A 119 -21.14 -12.15 20.20
N GLU A 120 -21.98 -11.10 20.29
CA GLU A 120 -23.07 -10.85 19.35
C GLU A 120 -22.93 -9.56 18.51
N MET A 121 -21.72 -8.99 18.35
CA MET A 121 -21.56 -7.80 17.50
C MET A 121 -21.23 -8.16 16.03
N PRO A 122 -22.20 -8.05 15.09
CA PRO A 122 -21.98 -8.24 13.64
C PRO A 122 -20.98 -7.26 13.02
N VAL A 123 -20.52 -6.28 13.80
CA VAL A 123 -19.55 -5.25 13.43
C VAL A 123 -18.15 -5.83 13.21
N LEU A 124 -17.75 -6.88 13.95
CA LEU A 124 -16.44 -7.52 13.76
C LEU A 124 -16.39 -8.30 12.44
N GLU A 125 -17.50 -8.96 12.09
CA GLU A 125 -17.65 -9.69 10.83
C GLU A 125 -17.80 -8.71 9.65
N ALA A 126 -18.53 -7.61 9.82
CA ALA A 126 -18.62 -6.53 8.83
C ALA A 126 -17.27 -5.85 8.58
N ALA A 127 -16.49 -5.54 9.62
CA ALA A 127 -15.18 -4.89 9.48
C ALA A 127 -14.12 -5.81 8.83
N LEU A 128 -14.21 -7.13 9.03
CA LEU A 128 -13.33 -8.11 8.40
C LEU A 128 -13.75 -8.51 6.98
N THR A 129 -15.03 -8.41 6.65
CA THR A 129 -15.56 -8.78 5.32
C THR A 129 -15.73 -7.60 4.38
N ALA A 130 -15.78 -6.37 4.89
CA ALA A 130 -16.08 -5.23 4.06
C ALA A 130 -14.88 -4.86 3.19
N ASP A 131 -15.06 -5.19 1.91
CA ASP A 131 -14.82 -4.30 0.79
C ASP A 131 -15.53 -2.94 1.05
N VAL A 132 -15.10 -2.21 2.08
CA VAL A 132 -15.66 -0.92 2.45
C VAL A 132 -15.27 0.06 1.36
N ASP A 133 -16.26 0.51 0.60
CA ASP A 133 -16.10 1.63 -0.32
C ASP A 133 -15.71 2.86 0.51
N PRO A 134 -14.54 3.48 0.28
CA PRO A 134 -14.15 4.70 0.98
C PRO A 134 -15.09 5.90 0.71
N ALA A 135 -16.01 5.78 -0.26
CA ALA A 135 -17.09 6.73 -0.48
C ALA A 135 -18.31 6.51 0.42
N ASP A 136 -18.32 5.47 1.27
CA ASP A 136 -19.39 5.23 2.22
C ASP A 136 -19.44 6.35 3.29
N PRO A 137 -20.57 7.08 3.41
CA PRO A 137 -20.69 8.21 4.32
C PRO A 137 -20.54 7.83 5.81
N GLU A 138 -20.86 6.59 6.20
CA GLU A 138 -20.68 6.16 7.59
C GLU A 138 -19.20 6.01 7.95
N VAL A 139 -18.39 5.55 6.99
CA VAL A 139 -16.95 5.36 7.16
C VAL A 139 -16.23 6.71 7.11
N ALA A 140 -16.67 7.61 6.22
CA ALA A 140 -16.19 8.99 6.21
C ALA A 140 -16.46 9.71 7.54
N SER A 141 -17.64 9.49 8.14
CA SER A 141 -18.00 10.08 9.44
C SER A 141 -17.15 9.53 10.59
N ALA A 142 -16.86 8.23 10.58
CA ALA A 142 -16.01 7.59 11.58
C ALA A 142 -14.55 8.06 11.49
N VAL A 143 -14.01 8.24 10.27
CA VAL A 143 -12.67 8.79 10.04
C VAL A 143 -12.59 10.25 10.50
N GLN A 144 -13.62 11.05 10.20
CA GLN A 144 -13.70 12.45 10.63
C GLN A 144 -13.67 12.58 12.17
N HIS A 145 -14.42 11.73 12.89
CA HIS A 145 -14.41 11.72 14.36
C HIS A 145 -13.05 11.34 14.95
N ALA A 146 -12.34 10.39 14.32
CA ALA A 146 -11.01 10.01 14.76
C ALA A 146 -9.98 11.14 14.55
N GLU A 147 -10.07 11.86 13.42
CA GLU A 147 -9.22 13.03 13.16
C GLU A 147 -9.50 14.19 14.12
N ASP A 148 -10.77 14.44 14.45
CA ASP A 148 -11.16 15.49 15.38
C ASP A 148 -10.70 15.20 16.82
N PHE A 149 -10.77 13.93 17.25
CA PHE A 149 -10.20 13.50 18.52
C PHE A 149 -8.68 13.69 18.56
N ALA A 150 -7.97 13.32 17.49
CA ALA A 150 -6.52 13.47 17.40
C ALA A 150 -6.04 14.94 17.39
N ARG A 151 -6.90 15.89 17.01
CA ARG A 151 -6.59 17.34 17.08
C ARG A 151 -6.91 17.96 18.44
N ALA A 152 -7.72 17.29 19.26
CA ALA A 152 -8.12 17.77 20.58
C ALA A 152 -7.13 17.38 21.70
N VAL A 153 -6.16 16.51 21.39
CA VAL A 153 -5.06 16.06 22.28
C VAL A 153 -3.75 16.70 21.84
#